data_AF-A0A956JJJ0-F1
#
_entry.id   AF-A0A956JJJ0-F1
#
_cell.length_a   1.000
_cell.length_b   1.000
_cell.length_c   1.000
_cell.angle_alpha   90.00
_cell.angle_beta   90.00
_cell.angle_gamma   90.00
#
_symmetry.space_group_name_H-M   'P 1'
#
loop_
_entity.id
_entity.type
_entity.pdbx_description
1 polymer ?
#
loop_
_entity_poly.entity_id
_entity_poly.type
_entity_poly.pdbx_seq_one_letter_code
_entity_poly.pdbx_strand_id
1 'polypeptide(L)'
;DYLGKPYDAEELAARVEVLLRTRAAFAAQAQRQRRSADADELRPAERIAGSASPTSEEIRGAMAEELARAARYSDPLALLRIAASGSVAAAEPGEGRLEALVRDGLRRVDLVDVIPSDGPGGAEVLLLLPDTHFPGALTVAERIVLRGRAAGLAVSIGVSFFPNRDTVSFADMVTHAGAALAEARGAGGGKICLFQYQGYLYSPESADLTATQAADEGS
;
A
#
# COMPACT_ATOMS: atom_id res chain seq x y z
N ASP A 1 -13.67 2.01 10.94
CA ASP A 1 -14.61 1.20 10.14
C ASP A 1 -15.93 1.10 10.90
N TYR A 2 -17.03 1.53 10.29
CA TYR A 2 -18.35 1.59 10.93
C TYR A 2 -19.34 0.77 10.10
N LEU A 3 -19.97 -0.23 10.73
CA LEU A 3 -21.05 -1.02 10.14
C LEU A 3 -22.40 -0.49 10.63
N GLY A 4 -23.29 -0.14 9.72
CA GLY A 4 -24.68 0.18 10.04
C GLY A 4 -25.44 -1.05 10.54
N LYS A 5 -26.31 -0.86 11.54
CA LYS A 5 -27.20 -1.92 12.05
C LYS A 5 -28.51 -1.95 11.23
N PRO A 6 -29.15 -3.12 11.04
CA PRO A 6 -28.75 -4.45 11.50
C PRO A 6 -27.68 -5.08 10.59
N TYR A 7 -26.80 -5.88 11.17
CA TYR A 7 -25.61 -6.40 10.49
C TYR A 7 -25.96 -7.54 9.52
N ASP A 8 -25.49 -7.45 8.28
CA ASP A 8 -25.45 -8.57 7.35
C ASP A 8 -24.30 -9.52 7.76
N ALA A 9 -24.63 -10.79 8.00
CA ALA A 9 -23.68 -11.80 8.46
C ALA A 9 -22.61 -12.14 7.42
N GLU A 10 -22.93 -12.06 6.12
CA GLU A 10 -21.97 -12.30 5.04
C GLU A 10 -21.00 -11.12 4.89
N GLU A 11 -21.50 -9.88 4.99
CA GLU A 11 -20.66 -8.68 4.94
C GLU A 11 -19.70 -8.61 6.14
N LEU A 12 -20.19 -8.95 7.34
CA LEU A 12 -19.37 -9.00 8.54
C LEU A 12 -18.28 -10.07 8.44
N ALA A 13 -18.63 -11.27 7.96
CA ALA A 13 -17.68 -12.37 7.79
C ALA A 13 -16.57 -11.99 6.78
N ALA A 14 -16.95 -11.43 5.63
CA ALA A 14 -16.00 -10.97 4.62
C ALA A 14 -15.05 -9.90 5.18
N ARG A 15 -15.57 -8.94 5.97
CA ARG A 15 -14.75 -7.91 6.61
C ARG A 15 -13.80 -8.48 7.67
N VAL A 16 -14.28 -9.38 8.53
CA VAL A 16 -13.44 -10.03 9.54
C VAL A 16 -12.34 -10.86 8.88
N GLU A 17 -12.66 -11.58 7.81
CA GLU A 17 -11.68 -12.35 7.04
C GLU A 17 -10.60 -11.46 6.43
N VAL A 18 -10.98 -10.32 5.83
CA VAL A 18 -10.03 -9.32 5.32
C VAL A 18 -9.16 -8.78 6.44
N LEU A 19 -9.74 -8.43 7.60
CA LEU A 19 -8.99 -7.90 8.75
C LEU A 19 -8.00 -8.95 9.31
N LEU A 20 -8.38 -10.22 9.36
CA LEU A 20 -7.52 -11.31 9.83
C LEU A 20 -6.39 -11.65 8.85
N ARG A 21 -6.70 -11.73 7.54
CA ARG A 21 -5.69 -11.90 6.48
C ARG A 21 -4.70 -10.75 6.48
N THR A 22 -5.20 -9.53 6.64
CA THR A 22 -4.42 -8.31 6.79
C THR A 22 -3.47 -8.39 7.99
N ARG A 23 -3.99 -8.78 9.17
CA ARG A 23 -3.16 -8.97 10.38
C ARG A 23 -2.09 -10.04 10.20
N ALA A 24 -2.43 -11.15 9.55
CA ALA A 24 -1.49 -12.23 9.28
C ALA A 24 -0.38 -11.82 8.29
N ALA A 25 -0.74 -11.06 7.25
CA ALA A 25 0.22 -10.49 6.31
C ALA A 25 1.21 -9.55 7.01
N PHE A 26 0.72 -8.70 7.93
CA PHE A 26 1.58 -7.84 8.74
C PHE A 26 2.55 -8.62 9.63
N ALA A 27 2.08 -9.67 10.30
CA ALA A 27 2.92 -10.50 11.15
C ALA A 27 4.00 -11.24 10.34
N ALA A 28 3.63 -11.80 9.19
CA ALA A 28 4.55 -12.53 8.31
C ALA A 28 5.60 -11.61 7.67
N GLN A 29 5.23 -10.39 7.29
CA GLN A 29 6.13 -9.40 6.72
C GLN A 29 7.11 -8.86 7.76
N ALA A 30 6.64 -8.55 8.98
CA ALA A 30 7.50 -8.19 10.10
C ALA A 30 8.54 -9.29 10.40
N GLN A 31 8.16 -10.56 10.28
CA GLN A 31 9.06 -11.68 10.55
C GLN A 31 10.06 -11.96 9.42
N ARG A 32 9.68 -11.77 8.15
CA ARG A 32 10.60 -11.83 7.00
C ARG A 32 11.64 -10.71 7.06
N GLN A 33 11.23 -9.52 7.49
CA GLN A 33 12.10 -8.35 7.57
C GLN A 33 13.04 -8.39 8.78
N ARG A 34 12.62 -8.99 9.91
CA ARG A 34 13.55 -9.31 11.03
C ARG A 34 14.71 -10.20 10.56
N ARG A 35 14.44 -11.17 9.67
CA ARG A 35 15.47 -12.06 9.12
C ARG A 35 16.37 -11.40 8.08
N SER A 36 15.90 -10.36 7.39
CA SER A 36 16.72 -9.62 6.41
C SER A 36 17.45 -8.42 7.01
N ALA A 37 16.97 -7.85 8.12
CA ALA A 37 17.65 -6.79 8.87
C ALA A 37 18.96 -7.27 9.52
N ASP A 38 19.07 -8.57 9.82
CA ASP A 38 20.33 -9.18 10.26
C ASP A 38 21.35 -9.36 9.11
N ALA A 39 20.99 -9.05 7.86
CA ALA A 39 21.78 -9.43 6.67
C ALA A 39 22.14 -8.29 5.70
N ASP A 40 21.67 -7.04 5.85
CA ASP A 40 21.91 -6.02 4.81
C ASP A 40 22.03 -4.58 5.36
N GLU A 41 23.25 -4.04 5.32
CA GLU A 41 23.57 -2.62 5.54
C GLU A 41 23.48 -1.83 4.22
N LEU A 42 22.29 -1.62 3.65
CA LEU A 42 22.09 -0.60 2.61
C LEU A 42 20.67 -0.01 2.64
N ARG A 43 20.57 1.33 2.65
CA ARG A 43 19.31 2.09 2.67
C ARG A 43 18.77 2.30 1.24
N PRO A 44 17.53 1.88 0.91
CA PRO A 44 16.93 2.11 -0.42
C PRO A 44 16.53 3.57 -0.72
N ALA A 45 16.57 4.45 0.28
CA ALA A 45 15.98 5.79 0.24
C ALA A 45 16.74 6.81 -0.64
N GLU A 46 17.99 6.56 -1.01
CA GLU A 46 18.84 7.57 -1.67
C GLU A 46 18.72 7.63 -3.21
N ARG A 47 17.85 6.85 -3.85
CA ARG A 47 17.67 6.88 -5.33
C ARG A 47 16.49 7.71 -5.85
N ILE A 48 15.61 8.24 -5.01
CA ILE A 48 14.29 8.75 -5.45
C ILE A 48 14.18 10.29 -5.35
N ALA A 49 15.29 11.00 -5.53
CA ALA A 49 15.30 12.45 -5.64
C ALA A 49 15.70 12.83 -7.07
N GLY A 50 14.71 13.05 -7.95
CA GLY A 50 14.95 13.66 -9.25
C GLY A 50 14.22 13.01 -10.42
N SER A 51 12.89 12.98 -10.41
CA SER A 51 12.17 13.09 -11.69
C SER A 51 10.93 13.94 -11.47
N ALA A 52 10.65 14.84 -12.41
CA ALA A 52 9.33 15.43 -12.51
C ALA A 52 8.30 14.30 -12.48
N SER A 53 7.26 14.43 -11.66
CA SER A 53 6.20 13.43 -11.61
C SER A 53 5.58 13.33 -12.99
N PRO A 54 5.52 12.15 -13.64
CA PRO A 54 4.96 11.97 -14.99
C PRO A 54 3.42 12.11 -15.03
N THR A 55 2.84 12.76 -14.03
CA THR A 55 1.39 12.96 -13.80
C THR A 55 0.94 14.22 -14.53
N SER A 56 -0.24 14.19 -15.15
CA SER A 56 -0.87 15.39 -15.72
C SER A 56 -0.97 16.49 -14.66
N GLU A 57 -0.65 17.75 -15.01
CA GLU A 57 -0.71 18.87 -14.05
C GLU A 57 -2.10 19.08 -13.49
N GLU A 58 -3.14 18.89 -14.30
CA GLU A 58 -4.55 19.02 -13.90
C GLU A 58 -4.92 17.94 -12.87
N ILE A 59 -4.61 16.67 -13.17
CA ILE A 59 -4.92 15.56 -12.25
C ILE A 59 -4.06 15.65 -10.98
N ARG A 60 -2.79 16.05 -11.10
CA ARG A 60 -1.91 16.29 -9.96
C ARG A 60 -2.46 17.38 -9.04
N GLY A 61 -2.99 18.47 -9.61
CA GLY A 61 -3.67 19.53 -8.88
C GLY A 61 -4.86 18.98 -8.10
N ALA A 62 -5.77 18.27 -8.76
CA ALA A 62 -6.94 17.66 -8.13
C ALA A 62 -6.57 16.66 -7.02
N MET A 63 -5.56 15.81 -7.23
CA MET A 63 -5.10 14.85 -6.22
C MET A 63 -4.43 15.54 -5.02
N ALA A 64 -3.69 16.62 -5.24
CA ALA A 64 -3.08 17.40 -4.16
C ALA A 64 -4.12 18.18 -3.35
N GLU A 65 -5.15 18.73 -4.00
CA GLU A 65 -6.30 19.36 -3.34
C GLU A 65 -7.05 18.35 -2.47
N GLU A 66 -7.22 17.12 -2.97
CA GLU A 66 -7.88 16.05 -2.24
C GLU A 66 -7.09 15.60 -1.01
N LEU A 67 -5.75 15.57 -1.09
CA LEU A 67 -4.91 15.36 0.10
C LEU A 67 -5.03 16.53 1.08
N ALA A 68 -5.05 17.78 0.61
CA ALA A 68 -5.22 18.94 1.49
C ALA A 68 -6.60 18.92 2.19
N ARG A 69 -7.64 18.47 1.48
CA ARG A 69 -8.97 18.22 2.05
C ARG A 69 -8.91 17.14 3.12
N ALA A 70 -8.32 15.99 2.81
CA ALA A 70 -8.16 14.88 3.74
C ALA A 70 -7.38 15.28 5.00
N ALA A 71 -6.31 16.06 4.84
CA ALA A 71 -5.53 16.58 5.96
C ALA A 71 -6.32 17.54 6.85
N ARG A 72 -7.17 18.39 6.26
CA ARG A 72 -8.02 19.32 7.01
C ARG A 72 -9.07 18.61 7.86
N TYR A 73 -9.66 17.55 7.32
CA TYR A 73 -10.77 16.84 7.97
C TYR A 73 -10.35 15.55 8.69
N SER A 74 -9.05 15.21 8.63
CA SER A 74 -8.53 13.92 9.10
C SER A 74 -9.21 12.71 8.43
N ASP A 75 -9.62 12.88 7.18
CA ASP A 75 -10.20 11.81 6.38
C ASP A 75 -9.10 10.87 5.88
N PRO A 76 -9.37 9.57 5.77
CA PRO A 76 -8.43 8.66 5.16
C PRO A 76 -8.34 8.84 3.65
N LEU A 77 -7.15 8.62 3.10
CA LEU A 77 -6.89 8.68 1.68
C LEU A 77 -5.91 7.57 1.30
N ALA A 78 -6.16 6.87 0.21
CA ALA A 78 -5.24 5.86 -0.30
C ALA A 78 -4.79 6.19 -1.73
N LEU A 79 -3.53 5.89 -2.03
CA LEU A 79 -2.96 6.04 -3.36
C LEU A 79 -2.35 4.71 -3.81
N LEU A 80 -2.73 4.28 -5.01
CA LEU A 80 -2.25 3.06 -5.64
C LEU A 80 -1.45 3.43 -6.89
N ARG A 81 -0.26 2.84 -7.04
CA ARG A 81 0.45 2.76 -8.33
C ARG A 81 0.35 1.35 -8.87
N ILE A 82 -0.18 1.23 -10.07
CA ILE A 82 -0.61 -0.03 -10.65
C ILE A 82 0.13 -0.24 -11.96
N ALA A 83 0.71 -1.41 -12.13
CA ALA A 83 1.37 -1.80 -13.36
C ALA A 83 0.92 -3.17 -13.83
N ALA A 84 0.75 -3.30 -15.14
CA ALA A 84 0.76 -4.60 -15.76
C ALA A 84 2.20 -5.13 -15.86
N SER A 85 2.34 -6.45 -15.94
CA SER A 85 3.50 -7.12 -16.49
C SER A 85 3.00 -7.99 -17.64
N GLY A 86 3.85 -8.23 -18.65
CA GLY A 86 3.47 -8.92 -19.89
C GLY A 86 2.63 -10.18 -19.67
N SER A 87 1.70 -10.42 -20.60
CA SER A 87 0.64 -11.43 -20.52
C SER A 87 1.15 -12.85 -20.23
N VAL A 88 0.35 -13.63 -19.47
CA VAL A 88 0.58 -15.07 -19.27
C VAL A 88 0.25 -15.88 -20.55
N ALA A 89 -0.41 -15.27 -21.54
CA ALA A 89 -0.66 -15.86 -22.86
C ALA A 89 -0.70 -14.78 -23.94
N ALA A 90 0.07 -14.96 -25.01
CA ALA A 90 0.19 -14.04 -26.15
C ALA A 90 -1.15 -13.40 -26.57
N ALA A 91 -1.35 -12.16 -26.14
CA ALA A 91 -2.33 -11.23 -26.66
C ALA A 91 -1.63 -9.88 -26.57
N GLU A 92 -1.40 -9.25 -27.73
CA GLU A 92 -0.83 -7.92 -27.83
C GLU A 92 -1.44 -7.01 -26.74
N PRO A 93 -0.62 -6.25 -26.01
CA PRO A 93 -1.14 -5.30 -25.04
C PRO A 93 -1.94 -4.25 -25.82
N GLY A 94 -3.26 -4.42 -25.87
CA GLY A 94 -4.15 -3.35 -26.30
C GLY A 94 -3.86 -2.14 -25.41
N GLU A 95 -3.47 -1.05 -26.04
CA GLU A 95 -3.28 0.25 -25.40
C GLU A 95 -4.52 0.56 -24.55
N GLY A 96 -4.33 0.88 -23.27
CA GLY A 96 -5.44 1.16 -22.35
C GLY A 96 -6.14 -0.04 -21.68
N ARG A 97 -5.73 -1.30 -21.91
CA ARG A 97 -6.33 -2.47 -21.21
C ARG A 97 -6.24 -2.38 -19.69
N LEU A 98 -5.08 -1.97 -19.17
CA LEU A 98 -4.88 -1.79 -17.73
C LEU A 98 -5.77 -0.67 -17.19
N GLU A 99 -5.84 0.45 -17.90
CA GLU A 99 -6.68 1.59 -17.53
C GLU A 99 -8.16 1.19 -17.49
N ALA A 100 -8.68 0.54 -18.54
CA ALA A 100 -10.06 0.09 -18.59
C ALA A 100 -10.40 -0.87 -17.43
N LEU A 101 -9.48 -1.77 -17.11
CA LEU A 101 -9.61 -2.70 -15.99
C LEU A 101 -9.64 -2.01 -14.63
N VAL A 102 -8.79 -0.99 -14.44
CA VAL A 102 -8.74 -0.20 -13.21
C VAL A 102 -9.98 0.67 -13.07
N ARG A 103 -10.44 1.31 -14.16
CA ARG A 103 -11.63 2.18 -14.16
C ARG A 103 -12.92 1.43 -13.89
N ASP A 104 -12.99 0.16 -14.25
CA ASP A 104 -14.15 -0.68 -13.95
C ASP A 104 -14.38 -0.76 -12.43
N GLY A 105 -15.56 -0.34 -11.97
CA GLY A 105 -15.93 -0.42 -10.55
C GLY A 105 -15.29 0.62 -9.61
N LEU A 106 -14.73 1.70 -10.15
CA LEU A 106 -14.38 2.88 -9.36
C LEU A 106 -15.60 3.75 -9.07
N ARG A 107 -15.54 4.49 -7.96
CA ARG A 107 -16.52 5.53 -7.61
C ARG A 107 -16.25 6.76 -8.45
N ARG A 108 -17.28 7.60 -8.65
CA ARG A 108 -17.14 8.88 -9.36
C ARG A 108 -16.12 9.83 -8.75
N VAL A 109 -15.85 9.69 -7.46
CA VAL A 109 -14.91 10.52 -6.71
C VAL A 109 -13.46 10.01 -6.80
N ASP A 110 -13.24 8.78 -7.25
CA ASP A 110 -11.89 8.24 -7.38
C ASP A 110 -11.17 8.91 -8.55
N LEU A 111 -9.93 9.33 -8.34
CA LEU A 111 -9.13 10.02 -9.34
C LEU A 111 -8.15 9.04 -9.99
N VAL A 112 -8.06 9.08 -11.32
CA VAL A 112 -7.22 8.16 -12.09
C VAL A 112 -6.37 8.98 -13.05
N ASP A 113 -5.06 8.73 -13.02
CA ASP A 113 -4.12 9.17 -14.05
C ASP A 113 -3.43 7.98 -14.69
N VAL A 114 -3.04 8.13 -15.95
CA VAL A 114 -2.21 7.15 -16.67
C VAL A 114 -0.86 7.80 -16.93
N ILE A 115 0.19 7.23 -16.35
CA ILE A 115 1.54 7.75 -16.46
C ILE A 115 2.39 6.84 -17.36
N PRO A 116 3.20 7.41 -18.25
CA PRO A 116 4.18 6.63 -19.01
C PRO A 116 5.12 5.85 -18.09
N SER A 117 5.51 4.65 -18.48
CA SER A 117 6.47 3.83 -17.73
C SER A 117 7.38 3.05 -18.68
N ASP A 118 8.68 3.06 -18.39
CA ASP A 118 9.70 2.31 -19.15
C ASP A 118 9.63 0.79 -18.89
N GLY A 119 8.73 0.35 -18.01
CA GLY A 119 8.53 -1.06 -17.66
C GLY A 119 7.68 -1.85 -18.65
N PRO A 120 7.64 -3.20 -18.53
CA PRO A 120 6.76 -4.03 -19.33
C PRO A 120 5.31 -3.58 -19.18
N GLY A 121 4.64 -3.29 -20.30
CA GLY A 121 3.27 -2.76 -20.34
C GLY A 121 3.16 -1.27 -20.67
N GLY A 122 4.27 -0.52 -20.74
CA GLY A 122 4.36 0.84 -21.31
C GLY A 122 3.65 1.97 -20.53
N ALA A 123 2.74 1.63 -19.63
CA ALA A 123 2.00 2.58 -18.81
C ALA A 123 1.73 2.03 -17.40
N GLU A 124 1.71 2.95 -16.43
CA GLU A 124 1.24 2.71 -15.07
C GLU A 124 -0.03 3.52 -14.83
N VAL A 125 -0.90 3.01 -13.96
CA VAL A 125 -2.10 3.73 -13.52
C VAL A 125 -1.87 4.22 -12.11
N LEU A 126 -2.08 5.52 -11.90
CA LEU A 126 -2.10 6.17 -10.60
C LEU A 126 -3.55 6.35 -10.16
N LEU A 127 -3.94 5.74 -9.05
CA LEU A 127 -5.32 5.74 -8.55
C LEU A 127 -5.36 6.33 -7.14
N LEU A 128 -6.08 7.43 -6.97
CA LEU A 128 -6.37 8.02 -5.67
C LEU A 128 -7.80 7.63 -5.23
N LEU A 129 -7.92 7.18 -3.99
CA LEU A 129 -9.16 6.74 -3.38
C LEU A 129 -9.50 7.65 -2.18
N PRO A 130 -10.30 8.71 -2.40
CA PRO A 130 -10.88 9.53 -1.33
C PRO A 130 -11.62 8.72 -0.28
N ASP A 131 -11.57 9.18 0.98
CA ASP A 131 -12.32 8.59 2.10
C ASP A 131 -12.17 7.06 2.15
N THR A 132 -10.92 6.60 2.00
CA THR A 132 -10.60 5.17 1.90
C THR A 132 -9.49 4.81 2.85
N HIS A 133 -9.86 4.15 3.94
CA HIS A 133 -8.91 3.56 4.87
C HIS A 133 -8.13 2.42 4.21
N PHE A 134 -6.99 2.12 4.82
CA PHE A 134 -6.09 1.05 4.42
C PHE A 134 -6.79 -0.28 4.03
N PRO A 135 -7.72 -0.87 4.82
CA PRO A 135 -8.36 -2.12 4.44
C PRO A 135 -9.21 -2.01 3.16
N GLY A 136 -9.89 -0.87 2.97
CA GLY A 136 -10.68 -0.61 1.76
C GLY A 136 -9.82 -0.51 0.52
N ALA A 137 -8.65 0.14 0.63
CA ALA A 137 -7.67 0.22 -0.45
C ALA A 137 -7.14 -1.17 -0.85
N LEU A 138 -6.93 -2.06 0.13
CA LEU A 138 -6.51 -3.43 -0.13
C LEU A 138 -7.58 -4.23 -0.88
N THR A 139 -8.85 -4.08 -0.50
CA THR A 139 -9.99 -4.69 -1.21
C THR A 139 -10.05 -4.25 -2.68
N VAL A 140 -9.82 -2.95 -2.94
CA VAL A 140 -9.75 -2.42 -4.32
C VAL A 140 -8.57 -3.01 -5.07
N ALA A 141 -7.38 -3.03 -4.45
CA ALA A 141 -6.18 -3.62 -5.04
C ALA A 141 -6.34 -5.11 -5.37
N GLU A 142 -6.90 -5.91 -4.45
CA GLU A 142 -7.18 -7.33 -4.66
C GLU A 142 -8.15 -7.55 -5.82
N ARG A 143 -9.23 -6.75 -5.90
CA ARG A 143 -10.18 -6.81 -7.02
C ARG A 143 -9.51 -6.55 -8.36
N ILE A 144 -8.64 -5.54 -8.43
CA ILE A 144 -7.88 -5.21 -9.64
C ILE A 144 -6.96 -6.38 -10.04
N VAL A 145 -6.24 -6.98 -9.09
CA VAL A 145 -5.38 -8.14 -9.36
C VAL A 145 -6.18 -9.35 -9.85
N LEU A 146 -7.32 -9.65 -9.22
CA LEU A 146 -8.18 -10.77 -9.60
C LEU A 146 -8.77 -10.59 -11.01
N ARG A 147 -9.26 -9.39 -11.31
CA ARG A 147 -9.73 -9.04 -12.67
C ARG A 147 -8.60 -9.10 -13.68
N GLY A 148 -7.41 -8.63 -13.31
CA GLY A 148 -6.21 -8.74 -14.11
C GLY A 148 -5.96 -10.18 -14.53
N ARG A 149 -5.92 -11.09 -13.55
CA ARG A 149 -5.73 -12.53 -13.78
C ARG A 149 -6.83 -13.12 -14.68
N ALA A 150 -8.10 -12.78 -14.44
CA ALA A 150 -9.21 -13.23 -15.27
C ALA A 150 -9.10 -12.73 -16.73
N ALA A 151 -8.49 -11.56 -16.93
CA ALA A 151 -8.20 -10.97 -18.24
C ALA A 151 -6.84 -11.37 -18.84
N GLY A 152 -6.12 -12.33 -18.22
CA GLY A 152 -4.80 -12.80 -18.67
C GLY A 152 -3.64 -11.82 -18.37
N LEU A 153 -3.85 -10.81 -17.53
CA LEU A 153 -2.91 -9.75 -17.20
C LEU A 153 -2.35 -9.93 -15.78
N ALA A 154 -1.02 -10.03 -15.66
CA ALA A 154 -0.38 -10.00 -14.34
C ALA A 154 -0.31 -8.55 -13.85
N VAL A 155 -1.03 -8.22 -12.78
CA VAL A 155 -1.07 -6.85 -12.24
C VAL A 155 -0.30 -6.77 -10.92
N SER A 156 0.64 -5.83 -10.84
CA SER A 156 1.39 -5.50 -9.63
C SER A 156 0.96 -4.13 -9.10
N ILE A 157 0.83 -4.00 -7.79
CA ILE A 157 0.29 -2.78 -7.16
C ILE A 157 1.17 -2.38 -5.98
N GLY A 158 1.57 -1.11 -5.93
CA GLY A 158 2.13 -0.47 -4.74
C GLY A 158 1.08 0.43 -4.09
N VAL A 159 0.93 0.34 -2.78
CA VAL A 159 -0.08 1.10 -2.01
C VAL A 159 0.59 2.01 -0.99
N SER A 160 0.16 3.28 -0.95
CA SER A 160 0.44 4.22 0.13
C SER A 160 -0.88 4.83 0.65
N PHE A 161 -0.83 5.45 1.83
CA PHE A 161 -2.01 5.98 2.50
C PHE A 161 -1.69 7.22 3.33
N PHE A 162 -2.74 7.97 3.62
CA PHE A 162 -2.82 9.09 4.54
C PHE A 162 -4.00 8.86 5.51
N PRO A 163 -3.88 9.22 6.79
CA PRO A 163 -2.66 9.69 7.46
C PRO A 163 -1.62 8.56 7.61
N ASN A 164 -0.35 8.91 7.42
CA ASN A 164 0.81 8.07 7.71
C ASN A 164 1.97 8.97 8.12
N ARG A 165 2.85 8.52 9.03
CA ARG A 165 3.88 9.36 9.65
C ARG A 165 4.79 10.05 8.63
N ASP A 166 5.11 9.35 7.55
CA ASP A 166 6.02 9.83 6.49
C ASP A 166 5.28 10.39 5.27
N THR A 167 3.97 10.60 5.38
CA THR A 167 3.14 11.13 4.30
C THR A 167 2.63 12.51 4.71
N VAL A 168 3.36 13.56 4.34
CA VAL A 168 2.95 14.94 4.58
C VAL A 168 2.53 15.66 3.30
N SER A 169 2.90 15.11 2.14
CA SER A 169 2.59 15.66 0.83
C SER A 169 2.14 14.59 -0.17
N PHE A 170 1.54 15.04 -1.27
CA PHE A 170 1.16 14.16 -2.38
C PHE A 170 2.40 13.50 -3.02
N ALA A 171 3.51 14.23 -3.09
CA ALA A 171 4.77 13.71 -3.59
C ALA A 171 5.30 12.54 -2.74
N ASP A 172 5.11 12.59 -1.41
CA ASP A 172 5.47 11.47 -0.52
C ASP A 172 4.58 10.26 -0.82
N MET A 173 3.26 10.44 -0.97
CA MET A 173 2.36 9.34 -1.33
C MET A 173 2.78 8.66 -2.62
N VAL A 174 3.09 9.43 -3.67
CA VAL A 174 3.52 8.91 -4.98
C VAL A 174 4.85 8.16 -4.86
N THR A 175 5.79 8.71 -4.11
CA THR A 175 7.10 8.10 -3.83
C THR A 175 6.94 6.76 -3.12
N HIS A 176 6.15 6.74 -2.06
CA HIS A 176 5.88 5.55 -1.24
C HIS A 176 5.19 4.45 -2.03
N ALA A 177 4.16 4.80 -2.80
CA ALA A 177 3.47 3.86 -3.68
C ALA A 177 4.41 3.34 -4.78
N GLY A 178 5.31 4.18 -5.29
CA GLY A 178 6.32 3.80 -6.29
C GLY A 178 7.32 2.79 -5.75
N ALA A 179 7.86 3.02 -4.55
CA ALA A 179 8.76 2.10 -3.88
C ALA A 179 8.09 0.74 -3.63
N ALA A 180 6.84 0.75 -3.13
CA ALA A 180 6.07 -0.48 -2.96
C ALA A 180 5.82 -1.21 -4.29
N LEU A 181 5.50 -0.49 -5.37
CA LEU A 181 5.31 -1.11 -6.69
C LEU A 181 6.60 -1.76 -7.21
N ALA A 182 7.76 -1.13 -7.00
CA ALA A 182 9.05 -1.68 -7.37
C ALA A 182 9.33 -3.00 -6.63
N GLU A 183 9.03 -3.07 -5.33
CA GLU A 183 9.12 -4.30 -4.53
C GLU A 183 8.17 -5.39 -5.03
N ALA A 184 6.92 -5.03 -5.35
CA ALA A 184 5.94 -5.97 -5.90
C ALA A 184 6.43 -6.61 -7.21
N ARG A 185 7.03 -5.80 -8.10
CA ARG A 185 7.64 -6.25 -9.35
C ARG A 185 8.89 -7.10 -9.09
N GLY A 186 9.79 -6.66 -8.22
CA GLY A 186 11.02 -7.36 -7.86
C GLY A 186 10.77 -8.75 -7.26
N ALA A 187 9.65 -8.92 -6.54
CA ALA A 187 9.24 -10.21 -6.01
C ALA A 187 8.65 -11.17 -7.07
N GLY A 188 8.66 -10.85 -8.36
CA GLY A 188 8.12 -11.69 -9.44
C GLY A 188 6.75 -11.25 -9.99
N GLY A 189 6.31 -10.03 -9.65
CA GLY A 189 5.09 -9.43 -10.18
C GLY A 189 3.78 -10.10 -9.71
N GLY A 190 2.64 -9.56 -10.17
CA GLY A 190 1.32 -10.13 -9.86
C GLY A 190 0.91 -10.00 -8.39
N LYS A 191 1.54 -9.07 -7.66
CA LYS A 191 1.49 -8.93 -6.20
C LYS A 191 1.08 -7.51 -5.79
N ILE A 192 0.54 -7.41 -4.58
CA ILE A 192 0.28 -6.14 -3.91
C ILE A 192 1.38 -5.97 -2.87
N CYS A 193 2.05 -4.83 -2.88
CA CYS A 193 3.01 -4.43 -1.87
C CYS A 193 2.53 -3.14 -1.21
N LEU A 194 2.77 -3.05 0.10
CA LEU A 194 2.31 -1.96 0.94
C LEU A 194 3.52 -1.18 1.40
N PHE A 195 3.46 0.14 1.27
CA PHE A 195 4.40 1.01 1.95
C PHE A 195 3.95 1.16 3.40
N GLN A 196 4.71 0.62 4.36
CA GLN A 196 4.46 0.79 5.78
C GLN A 196 5.66 1.39 6.49
N TYR A 197 5.40 2.36 7.36
CA TYR A 197 6.39 2.89 8.28
C TYR A 197 6.68 1.91 9.42
N GLN A 198 7.96 1.78 9.77
CA GLN A 198 8.44 0.97 10.88
C GLN A 198 8.34 1.76 12.19
N GLY A 199 7.31 1.51 13.01
CA GLY A 199 7.25 2.06 14.36
C GLY A 199 8.37 1.49 15.23
N TYR A 200 9.19 2.36 15.83
CA TYR A 200 10.13 1.93 16.87
C TYR A 200 9.36 1.72 18.19
N LEU A 201 9.30 0.47 18.65
CA LEU A 201 8.75 0.12 19.96
C LEU A 201 9.85 0.32 21.00
N TYR A 202 9.80 1.45 21.70
CA TYR A 202 10.60 1.65 22.91
C TYR A 202 9.93 0.92 24.06
N SER A 203 10.57 -0.13 24.56
CA SER A 203 10.24 -0.72 25.85
C SER A 203 11.20 -0.10 26.88
N PRO A 204 10.74 0.77 27.80
CA PRO A 204 11.58 1.12 28.93
C PRO A 204 11.88 -0.19 29.69
N GLU A 205 13.16 -0.46 29.96
CA GLU A 205 13.53 -1.58 30.82
C GLU A 205 12.80 -1.40 32.15
N SER A 206 12.05 -2.42 32.56
CA SER A 206 11.59 -2.54 33.93
C SER A 206 12.85 -2.64 34.77
N ALA A 207 13.30 -1.52 35.37
CA ALA A 207 14.38 -1.56 36.33
C ALA A 207 14.03 -2.62 37.37
N ASP A 208 14.84 -3.68 37.43
CA ASP A 208 14.63 -4.85 38.26
C ASP A 208 14.34 -4.45 39.71
N LEU A 209 13.07 -4.50 40.10
CA LEU A 209 12.62 -4.46 41.49
C LEU A 209 12.65 -5.88 42.07
N THR A 210 13.78 -6.58 42.03
CA THR A 210 13.96 -7.85 42.76
C THR A 210 15.44 -8.24 42.87
N ALA A 211 16.19 -7.64 43.80
CA ALA A 211 17.39 -8.26 44.36
C ALA A 211 17.91 -7.51 45.61
N THR A 212 17.18 -7.56 46.73
CA THR A 212 17.79 -7.48 48.08
C THR A 212 16.81 -8.10 49.10
N GLN A 213 16.64 -9.42 49.06
CA GLN A 213 16.17 -10.24 50.18
C GLN A 213 16.69 -11.66 49.99
N ALA A 214 18.00 -11.85 50.17
CA ALA A 214 18.63 -13.15 50.46
C ALA A 214 20.13 -12.94 50.68
N ALA A 215 20.52 -12.59 51.91
CA ALA A 215 21.79 -12.92 52.56
C ALA A 215 21.97 -12.00 53.77
N ASP A 216 21.45 -12.38 54.94
CA ASP A 216 22.21 -12.39 56.19
C ASP A 216 21.39 -13.02 57.35
N GLU A 217 21.19 -14.35 57.29
CA GLU A 217 20.94 -15.14 58.49
C GLU A 217 21.81 -16.41 58.38
N GLY A 218 22.87 -16.48 59.19
CA GLY A 218 23.57 -17.72 59.51
C GLY A 218 25.05 -17.76 59.19
N SER A 219 25.89 -17.20 60.06
CA SER A 219 26.78 -18.00 60.92
C SER A 219 27.41 -17.19 62.04
#